data_AF-A0A9W9UTE1-F1
#
_entry.id   AF-A0A9W9UTE1-F1
#
_cell.length_a   1.000
_cell.length_b   1.000
_cell.length_c   1.000
_cell.angle_alpha   90.00
_cell.angle_beta   90.00
_cell.angle_gamma   90.00
#
_symmetry.space_group_name_H-M   'P 1'
#
loop_
_entity.id
_entity.type
_entity.pdbx_description
1 polymer ?
#
loop_
_entity_poly.entity_id
_entity_poly.type
_entity_poly.pdbx_seq_one_letter_code
_entity_poly.pdbx_strand_id
1 'polypeptide(L)'
;MAICAPGSLYSVDRHYFIQLLLRQIVELQAHPDLRPRVLEGLKELSRLLPGLIEAAHVVGDTVFCEVGCDLRLLFQSSIAALSMDNGDPFSAQVVAEQLLRAFPWHLPAPHLTAPPSWE
;
A
#
# COMPACT_ATOMS: atom_id res chain seq x y z
N MET A 1 17.32 -14.93 -11.22
CA MET A 1 16.73 -14.02 -10.23
C MET A 1 17.10 -12.62 -10.68
N ALA A 2 16.17 -11.90 -11.32
CA ALA A 2 16.44 -10.56 -11.84
C ALA A 2 16.44 -9.58 -10.67
N ILE A 3 17.63 -9.20 -10.22
CA ILE A 3 17.78 -8.18 -9.18
C ILE A 3 17.46 -6.85 -9.85
N CYS A 4 16.35 -6.22 -9.48
CA CYS A 4 16.03 -4.87 -9.95
C CYS A 4 17.20 -3.94 -9.64
N ALA A 5 17.72 -3.26 -10.66
CA ALA A 5 18.80 -2.31 -10.48
C ALA A 5 18.38 -1.23 -9.45
N PRO A 6 19.22 -0.93 -8.45
CA PRO A 6 18.99 0.20 -7.55
C PRO A 6 18.78 1.49 -8.35
N GLY A 7 17.68 2.20 -8.10
CA GLY A 7 17.32 3.43 -8.83
C GLY A 7 16.52 3.22 -10.12
N SER A 8 16.07 2.00 -10.44
CA SER A 8 15.10 1.81 -11.52
C SER A 8 13.78 2.55 -11.23
N LEU A 9 13.09 3.01 -12.28
CA LEU A 9 11.79 3.67 -12.15
C LEU A 9 10.79 2.82 -11.35
N TYR A 10 10.76 1.51 -11.62
CA TYR A 10 9.96 0.56 -10.84
C TYR A 10 10.29 0.58 -9.35
N SER A 11 11.58 0.56 -8.99
CA SER A 11 12.00 0.59 -7.58
C SER A 11 11.56 1.88 -6.87
N VAL A 12 11.59 3.02 -7.57
CA VAL A 12 11.13 4.31 -7.05
C VAL A 12 9.62 4.33 -6.88
N ASP A 13 8.88 3.93 -7.91
CA ASP A 13 7.40 3.93 -7.90
C ASP A 13 6.85 2.94 -6.86
N ARG A 14 7.46 1.76 -6.75
CA ARG A 14 7.13 0.76 -5.72
C ARG A 14 7.40 1.31 -4.33
N HIS A 15 8.52 1.99 -4.11
CA HIS A 15 8.82 2.60 -2.82
C HIS A 15 7.81 3.70 -2.46
N TYR A 16 7.51 4.59 -3.42
CA TYR A 16 6.51 5.62 -3.27
C TYR A 16 5.13 5.04 -2.90
N PHE A 17 4.70 4.00 -3.61
CA PHE A 17 3.45 3.30 -3.34
C PHE A 17 3.39 2.75 -1.91
N ILE A 18 4.46 2.10 -1.46
CA ILE A 18 4.53 1.54 -0.09
C ILE A 18 4.46 2.66 0.95
N GLN A 19 5.22 3.74 0.77
CA GLN A 19 5.20 4.88 1.69
C GLN A 19 3.82 5.52 1.77
N LEU A 20 3.15 5.70 0.62
CA LEU A 20 1.81 6.26 0.57
C LEU A 20 0.78 5.36 1.26
N LEU A 21 0.87 4.03 1.06
CA LEU A 21 0.02 3.04 1.73
C LEU A 21 0.20 3.07 3.25
N LEU A 22 1.46 3.03 3.73
CA LEU A 22 1.76 3.09 5.16
C LEU A 22 1.22 4.36 5.80
N ARG A 23 1.40 5.50 5.10
CA ARG A 23 0.83 6.76 5.54
C ARG A 23 -0.69 6.70 5.69
N GLN A 24 -1.42 6.10 4.74
CA GLN A 24 -2.87 5.99 4.84
C GLN A 24 -3.29 5.14 6.04
N ILE A 25 -2.59 4.04 6.31
CA ILE A 25 -2.86 3.16 7.45
C ILE A 25 -2.64 3.91 8.77
N VAL A 26 -1.52 4.61 8.90
CA VAL A 26 -1.20 5.38 10.11
C VAL A 26 -2.19 6.53 10.29
N GLU A 27 -2.55 7.25 9.23
CA GLU A 27 -3.55 8.33 9.30
C GLU A 27 -4.93 7.81 9.71
N LEU A 28 -5.36 6.64 9.19
CA LEU A 28 -6.61 5.99 9.64
C LEU A 28 -6.59 5.59 11.12
N GLN A 29 -5.47 5.05 11.61
CA GLN A 29 -5.35 4.59 13.00
C GLN A 29 -5.28 5.76 14.00
N ALA A 30 -4.52 6.80 13.67
CA ALA A 30 -4.29 7.91 14.56
C ALA A 30 -5.43 8.94 14.52
N HIS A 31 -6.04 9.15 13.35
CA HIS A 31 -6.99 10.24 13.12
C HIS A 31 -8.15 9.81 12.21
N PRO A 32 -9.18 9.15 12.76
CA PRO A 32 -10.37 8.72 12.00
C PRO A 32 -11.07 9.86 11.25
N ASP A 33 -10.91 11.11 11.72
CA ASP A 33 -11.47 12.32 11.12
C ASP A 33 -10.78 12.71 9.80
N LEU A 34 -9.56 12.21 9.54
CA LEU A 34 -8.84 12.43 8.27
C LEU A 34 -9.29 11.48 7.16
N ARG A 35 -10.38 10.74 7.36
CA ARG A 35 -10.97 9.82 6.37
C ARG A 35 -11.10 10.38 4.96
N PRO A 36 -11.54 11.64 4.71
CA PRO A 36 -11.60 12.16 3.34
C PRO A 36 -10.23 12.20 2.67
N ARG A 37 -9.17 12.54 3.42
CA ARG A 37 -7.79 12.54 2.93
C ARG A 37 -7.32 11.11 2.63
N VAL A 38 -7.63 10.19 3.54
CA VAL A 38 -7.32 8.77 3.37
C VAL A 38 -7.98 8.20 2.14
N LEU A 39 -9.25 8.54 1.92
CA LEU A 39 -10.02 8.09 0.76
C LEU A 39 -9.34 8.52 -0.55
N GLU A 40 -8.88 9.76 -0.63
CA GLU A 40 -8.13 10.23 -1.81
C GLU A 40 -6.80 9.48 -1.97
N GLY A 41 -6.07 9.22 -0.88
CA GLY A 41 -4.86 8.41 -0.91
C GLY A 41 -5.10 6.97 -1.38
N LEU A 42 -6.18 6.33 -0.94
CA LEU A 42 -6.55 4.99 -1.41
C LEU A 42 -6.98 4.97 -2.88
N LYS A 43 -7.68 6.01 -3.36
CA LYS A 43 -8.00 6.16 -4.79
C LYS A 43 -6.74 6.34 -5.63
N GLU A 44 -5.78 7.13 -5.16
CA GLU A 44 -4.48 7.28 -5.81
C GLU A 44 -3.73 5.95 -5.90
N LEU A 45 -3.60 5.23 -4.78
CA LEU A 45 -2.98 3.90 -4.73
C LEU A 45 -3.68 2.93 -5.70
N SER A 46 -5.01 2.93 -5.73
CA SER A 46 -5.79 2.08 -6.64
C SER A 46 -5.54 2.39 -8.12
N ARG A 47 -5.20 3.63 -8.48
CA ARG A 47 -4.87 4.01 -9.86
C ARG A 47 -3.43 3.62 -10.24
N LEU A 48 -2.49 3.70 -9.28
CA LEU A 48 -1.08 3.36 -9.50
C LEU A 48 -0.84 1.85 -9.58
N LEU A 49 -1.61 1.08 -8.81
CA LEU A 49 -1.37 -0.34 -8.59
C LEU A 49 -1.33 -1.22 -9.87
N PRO A 50 -2.21 -1.05 -10.88
CA PRO A 50 -2.14 -1.87 -12.09
C PRO A 50 -0.80 -1.75 -12.83
N GLY A 51 -0.31 -0.52 -13.01
CA GLY A 51 0.98 -0.28 -13.67
C GLY A 51 2.16 -0.85 -12.87
N LEU A 52 2.08 -0.80 -11.53
CA LEU A 52 3.08 -1.41 -10.67
C LEU A 52 3.06 -2.94 -10.72
N ILE A 53 1.89 -3.58 -10.81
CA ILE A 53 1.77 -5.03 -10.99
C ILE A 53 2.36 -5.46 -12.34
N GLU A 54 2.08 -4.72 -13.41
CA GLU A 54 2.65 -4.97 -14.74
C GLU A 54 4.18 -4.84 -14.72
N ALA A 55 4.70 -3.76 -14.13
CA ALA A 55 6.13 -3.55 -13.99
C ALA A 55 6.79 -4.63 -13.12
N ALA A 56 6.16 -5.02 -12.01
CA ALA A 56 6.60 -6.12 -11.14
C ALA A 56 6.68 -7.44 -11.92
N HIS A 57 5.72 -7.71 -12.80
CA HIS A 57 5.71 -8.91 -13.62
C HIS A 57 6.88 -8.94 -14.61
N VAL A 58 7.16 -7.80 -15.25
CA VAL A 58 8.28 -7.65 -16.20
C VAL A 58 9.63 -7.85 -15.52
N VAL A 59 9.81 -7.33 -14.31
CA VAL A 59 11.08 -7.45 -13.57
C VAL A 59 11.18 -8.72 -12.72
N GLY A 60 10.13 -9.54 -12.67
CA GLY A 60 10.09 -10.79 -11.92
C GLY A 60 9.94 -10.64 -10.40
N ASP A 61 9.37 -9.53 -9.91
CA ASP A 61 8.99 -9.34 -8.50
C ASP A 61 7.63 -10.02 -8.23
N THR A 62 7.66 -11.36 -8.18
CA THR A 62 6.46 -12.19 -8.03
C THR A 62 5.73 -11.92 -6.72
N VAL A 63 6.46 -11.58 -5.65
CA VAL A 63 5.86 -11.30 -4.34
C VAL A 63 5.03 -10.02 -4.41
N PHE A 64 5.57 -8.95 -5.02
CA PHE A 64 4.77 -7.74 -5.21
C PHE A 64 3.61 -7.95 -6.19
N CYS A 65 3.75 -8.77 -7.23
CA CYS A 65 2.62 -9.11 -8.12
C CYS A 65 1.46 -9.76 -7.35
N GLU A 66 1.74 -10.77 -6.52
CA GLU A 66 0.71 -11.48 -5.75
C GLU A 66 0.03 -10.55 -4.75
N VAL A 67 0.83 -9.84 -3.94
CA VAL A 67 0.34 -8.86 -2.96
C VAL A 67 -0.45 -7.76 -3.65
N GLY A 68 0.01 -7.29 -4.80
CA GLY A 68 -0.67 -6.25 -5.57
C GLY A 68 -2.04 -6.70 -6.06
N CYS A 69 -2.19 -7.97 -6.45
CA CYS A 69 -3.50 -8.50 -6.83
C CYS A 69 -4.49 -8.48 -5.66
N ASP A 70 -4.04 -8.85 -4.46
CA ASP A 70 -4.85 -8.84 -3.24
C ASP A 70 -5.19 -7.41 -2.81
N LEU A 71 -4.20 -6.51 -2.82
CA LEU A 71 -4.39 -5.09 -2.50
C LEU A 71 -5.41 -4.42 -3.43
N ARG A 72 -5.48 -4.83 -4.70
CA ARG A 72 -6.44 -4.26 -5.65
C ARG A 72 -7.88 -4.49 -5.21
N LEU A 73 -8.19 -5.72 -4.78
CA LEU A 73 -9.51 -6.05 -4.25
C LEU A 73 -9.78 -5.31 -2.95
N LEU A 74 -8.76 -5.24 -2.09
CA LEU A 74 -8.87 -4.59 -0.79
C LEU A 74 -9.07 -3.07 -0.90
N PHE A 75 -8.45 -2.40 -1.87
CA PHE A 75 -8.68 -0.98 -2.10
C PHE A 75 -10.12 -0.71 -2.55
N GLN A 76 -10.68 -1.55 -3.42
CA GLN A 76 -12.07 -1.39 -3.84
C GLN A 76 -13.03 -1.51 -2.65
N SER A 77 -12.86 -2.53 -1.80
CA SER A 77 -13.71 -2.72 -0.61
C SER A 77 -13.50 -1.61 0.42
N SER A 78 -12.26 -1.19 0.64
CA SER A 78 -11.91 -0.14 1.60
C SER A 78 -12.46 1.23 1.19
N ILE A 79 -12.32 1.60 -0.09
CA ILE A 79 -12.87 2.85 -0.63
C ILE A 79 -14.40 2.84 -0.49
N ALA A 80 -15.07 1.73 -0.81
CA ALA A 80 -16.51 1.61 -0.66
C ALA A 80 -16.95 1.76 0.80
N ALA A 81 -16.28 1.06 1.73
CA ALA A 81 -16.57 1.13 3.16
C ALA A 81 -16.40 2.55 3.72
N LEU A 82 -15.27 3.21 3.42
CA LEU A 82 -15.00 4.57 3.89
C LEU A 82 -15.90 5.63 3.22
N SER A 83 -16.42 5.38 2.02
CA SER A 83 -17.30 6.32 1.31
C SER A 83 -18.75 6.24 1.76
N MET A 84 -19.23 5.06 2.15
CA MET A 84 -20.61 4.87 2.60
C MET A 84 -20.82 5.17 4.08
N ASP A 85 -19.73 5.24 4.84
CA ASP A 85 -19.79 5.38 6.28
C ASP A 85 -19.71 6.85 6.73
N ASN A 86 -20.76 7.30 7.43
CA ASN A 86 -21.01 8.68 7.88
C ASN A 86 -20.21 9.06 9.14
N GLY A 87 -18.95 8.64 9.24
CA GLY A 87 -18.07 8.99 10.35
C GLY A 87 -17.94 7.95 11.45
N ASP A 88 -18.34 6.68 11.25
CA ASP A 88 -18.10 5.63 12.25
C ASP A 88 -16.58 5.33 12.37
N PRO A 89 -15.96 5.59 13.53
CA PRO A 89 -14.54 5.34 13.73
C PRO A 89 -14.19 3.84 13.68
N PHE A 90 -15.14 2.95 13.97
CA PHE A 90 -14.91 1.50 13.95
C PHE A 90 -14.63 1.00 12.52
N SER A 91 -15.39 1.47 11.54
CA SER A 91 -15.17 1.14 10.13
C SER A 91 -13.79 1.60 9.63
N ALA A 92 -13.33 2.78 10.05
CA ALA A 92 -11.98 3.28 9.73
C ALA A 92 -10.88 2.37 10.32
N GLN A 93 -11.05 1.93 11.55
CA GLN A 93 -10.10 1.06 12.23
C GLN A 93 -10.06 -0.35 11.59
N VAL A 94 -11.22 -0.92 11.24
CA VAL A 94 -11.28 -2.21 10.54
C VAL A 94 -10.56 -2.16 9.19
N VAL A 95 -10.78 -1.09 8.42
CA VAL A 95 -10.08 -0.89 7.14
C VAL A 95 -8.56 -0.80 7.35
N ALA A 96 -8.12 -0.04 8.36
CA ALA A 96 -6.69 0.07 8.67
C ALA A 96 -6.08 -1.29 9.03
N GLU A 97 -6.76 -2.11 9.85
CA GLU A 97 -6.29 -3.45 10.20
C GLU A 97 -6.23 -4.38 8.99
N GLN A 98 -7.22 -4.33 8.10
CA GLN A 98 -7.22 -5.15 6.88
C GLN A 98 -6.06 -4.78 5.96
N LEU A 99 -5.83 -3.47 5.74
CA LEU A 99 -4.70 -2.96 4.96
C LEU A 99 -3.35 -3.38 5.59
N LEU A 100 -3.25 -3.30 6.92
CA LEU A 100 -2.06 -3.70 7.68
C LEU A 100 -1.75 -5.20 7.53
N ARG A 101 -2.78 -6.05 7.53
CA ARG A 101 -2.64 -7.52 7.41
C ARG A 101 -2.34 -7.98 5.99
N ALA A 102 -2.89 -7.29 4.99
CA ALA A 102 -2.69 -7.64 3.59
C ALA A 102 -1.30 -7.26 3.06
N PHE A 103 -0.60 -6.35 3.74
CA PHE A 103 0.73 -5.94 3.32
C PHE A 103 1.81 -6.77 4.04
N PRO A 104 2.56 -7.65 3.34
CA PRO A 104 3.69 -8.32 3.94
C PRO A 104 4.84 -7.34 4.17
N TRP A 105 5.04 -7.02 5.45
CA TRP A 105 6.12 -6.18 5.99
C TRP A 105 7.54 -6.64 5.62
N HIS A 106 7.65 -7.86 5.11
CA HIS A 106 8.91 -8.49 4.72
C HIS A 106 9.29 -8.25 3.27
N LEU A 107 8.51 -7.48 2.49
CA LEU A 107 8.94 -7.04 1.18
C LEU A 107 10.21 -6.19 1.36
N PRO A 108 11.39 -6.70 0.97
CA PRO A 108 12.61 -5.93 1.13
C PRO A 108 12.43 -4.65 0.32
N ALA A 109 12.78 -3.50 0.90
CA ALA A 109 13.17 -2.40 0.05
C ALA A 109 14.31 -2.94 -0.82
N PRO A 110 14.31 -2.76 -2.15
CA PRO A 110 15.32 -3.34 -3.05
C PRO A 110 16.78 -2.97 -2.70
N HIS A 111 16.99 -2.09 -1.72
CA HIS A 111 18.25 -1.48 -1.32
C HIS A 111 18.50 -1.48 0.20
N LEU A 112 17.61 -2.03 1.05
CA LEU A 112 17.87 -2.12 2.50
C LEU A 112 18.60 -3.42 2.81
N THR A 113 19.93 -3.40 2.72
CA THR A 113 20.83 -4.42 3.32
C THR A 113 21.05 -4.21 4.82
N ALA A 114 20.35 -3.27 5.46
CA ALA A 114 20.38 -3.10 6.91
C ALA A 114 18.95 -2.96 7.45
N PRO A 115 18.62 -3.61 8.58
CA PRO A 115 17.35 -3.36 9.25
C PRO A 115 17.29 -1.89 9.68
N PRO A 116 16.10 -1.26 9.65
CA PRO A 116 15.94 0.04 10.28
C PRO A 116 16.23 -0.13 11.77
N SER A 117 17.25 0.57 12.27
CA SER A 117 17.40 0.79 13.70
C SER A 117 16.27 1.74 14.10
N TRP A 118 15.21 1.20 14.70
CA TRP A 118 14.29 1.99 15.49
C TRP A 118 15.01 2.39 16.78
N GLU A 119 15.47 3.63 16.84
CA GLU A 119 15.69 4.34 18.11
C GLU A 119 14.37 5.00 18.56
#